data_AF-A0A9X5UEV7-F1
#
_entry.id   AF-A0A9X5UEV7-F1
#
_cell.length_a   1.000
_cell.length_b   1.000
_cell.length_c   1.000
_cell.angle_alpha   90.00
_cell.angle_beta   90.00
_cell.angle_gamma   90.00
#
_symmetry.space_group_name_H-M   'P 1'
#
loop_
_entity.id
_entity.type
_entity.pdbx_description
1 polymer ?
#
loop_
_entity_poly.entity_id
_entity_poly.type
_entity_poly.pdbx_seq_one_letter_code
_entity_poly.pdbx_strand_id
1 'polypeptide(L)'
;MRRMATVGIVGAAATVAAAVFVQTVVVPESDESTKMFSYPFWSRALFVVSPVYALLHVLVLVGVLGFVRCGAAGPGRDARVGGGLVLGGLGVFTAAELASIPVRGDRVADTGAILVSATFALAMLLGLTGYLLLAVATARAGRWTGWPRRAPLVAAVGSVVVLVMSPSSELLPSGVAVWAVGQLILCAATYTDPAPAGPATAKRGAEREVRLP
;
A
#
# COMPACT_ATOMS: atom_id res chain seq x y z
N MET A 1 -7.16 16.26 -0.41
CA MET A 1 -7.14 15.00 0.36
C MET A 1 -8.29 14.08 0.01
N ARG A 2 -9.56 14.44 0.23
CA ARG A 2 -10.71 13.56 -0.10
C ARG A 2 -10.70 12.97 -1.52
N ARG A 3 -10.45 13.77 -2.56
CA ARG A 3 -10.36 13.29 -3.95
C ARG A 3 -9.28 12.22 -4.14
N MET A 4 -8.10 12.45 -3.57
CA MET A 4 -6.98 11.49 -3.63
C MET A 4 -7.33 10.21 -2.88
N ALA A 5 -7.95 10.34 -1.69
CA ALA A 5 -8.45 9.20 -0.94
C ALA A 5 -9.50 8.40 -1.71
N THR A 6 -10.43 9.05 -2.41
CA THR A 6 -11.40 8.39 -3.30
C THR A 6 -10.72 7.63 -4.43
N VAL A 7 -9.71 8.21 -5.08
CA VAL A 7 -8.91 7.52 -6.10
C VAL A 7 -8.24 6.27 -5.51
N GLY A 8 -7.66 6.38 -4.32
CA GLY A 8 -7.08 5.25 -3.59
C GLY A 8 -8.10 4.16 -3.21
N ILE A 9 -9.30 4.55 -2.77
CA ILE A 9 -10.40 3.63 -2.47
C ILE A 9 -10.77 2.83 -3.72
N VAL A 10 -10.94 3.51 -4.87
CA VAL A 10 -11.26 2.83 -6.14
C VAL A 10 -10.15 1.87 -6.53
N GLY A 11 -8.88 2.30 -6.48
CA GLY A 11 -7.74 1.45 -6.78
C GLY A 11 -7.67 0.22 -5.89
N ALA A 12 -7.71 0.41 -4.57
CA ALA A 12 -7.62 -0.68 -3.61
C ALA A 12 -8.81 -1.64 -3.69
N ALA A 13 -10.05 -1.13 -3.83
CA ALA A 13 -11.23 -1.97 -3.99
C ALA A 13 -11.19 -2.81 -5.29
N ALA A 14 -10.74 -2.21 -6.39
CA ALA A 14 -10.53 -2.93 -7.64
C ALA A 14 -9.43 -3.99 -7.51
N THR A 15 -8.34 -3.72 -6.79
CA THR A 15 -7.31 -4.72 -6.47
C THR A 15 -7.87 -5.87 -5.63
N VAL A 16 -8.69 -5.59 -4.61
CA VAL A 16 -9.38 -6.64 -3.83
C VAL A 16 -10.23 -7.52 -4.74
N ALA A 17 -11.08 -6.90 -5.58
CA ALA A 17 -11.95 -7.63 -6.49
C ALA A 17 -11.16 -8.48 -7.49
N ALA A 18 -10.10 -7.92 -8.09
CA ALA A 18 -9.23 -8.65 -9.00
C ALA A 18 -8.53 -9.82 -8.31
N ALA A 19 -7.95 -9.61 -7.12
CA ALA A 19 -7.26 -10.66 -6.39
C ALA A 19 -8.19 -11.80 -5.95
N VAL A 20 -9.41 -11.48 -5.51
CA VAL A 20 -10.44 -12.48 -5.19
C VAL A 20 -10.86 -13.26 -6.44
N PHE A 21 -11.10 -12.56 -7.55
CA PHE A 21 -11.44 -13.23 -8.81
C PHE A 21 -10.31 -14.15 -9.29
N VAL A 22 -9.06 -13.69 -9.22
CA VAL A 22 -7.90 -14.52 -9.57
C VAL A 22 -7.83 -15.75 -8.68
N GLN A 23 -7.96 -15.59 -7.36
CA GLN A 23 -7.88 -16.71 -6.43
C GLN A 23 -9.00 -17.74 -6.62
N THR A 24 -10.22 -17.28 -6.90
CA THR A 24 -11.42 -18.14 -6.88
C THR A 24 -11.82 -18.68 -8.24
N VAL A 25 -11.37 -18.05 -9.33
CA VAL A 25 -11.73 -18.41 -10.70
C VAL A 25 -10.48 -18.73 -11.53
N VAL A 26 -9.49 -17.84 -11.55
CA VAL A 26 -8.34 -18.01 -12.46
C VAL A 26 -7.38 -19.10 -11.99
N VAL A 27 -7.04 -19.14 -10.70
CA VAL A 27 -6.12 -20.13 -10.13
C VAL A 27 -6.65 -21.57 -10.29
N PRO A 28 -7.92 -21.89 -9.94
CA PRO A 28 -8.44 -23.25 -10.09
C PRO A 28 -8.54 -23.74 -11.54
N GLU A 29 -8.77 -22.83 -12.49
CA GLU A 29 -8.95 -23.14 -13.92
C GLU A 29 -7.65 -22.97 -14.73
N SER A 30 -6.53 -22.68 -14.07
CA SER A 30 -5.26 -22.41 -14.75
C SER A 30 -4.56 -23.71 -15.16
N ASP A 31 -4.35 -23.89 -16.46
CA ASP A 31 -3.46 -24.91 -17.03
C ASP A 31 -1.98 -24.45 -17.10
N GLU A 32 -1.68 -23.19 -16.76
CA GLU A 32 -0.31 -22.67 -16.75
C GLU A 32 0.49 -23.32 -15.61
N SER A 33 1.76 -23.65 -15.85
CA SER A 33 2.60 -24.25 -14.81
C SER A 33 2.98 -23.23 -13.74
N THR A 34 2.92 -23.60 -12.46
CA THR A 34 3.41 -22.78 -11.33
C THR A 34 4.91 -22.43 -11.40
N LYS A 35 5.66 -23.06 -12.32
CA LYS A 35 7.08 -22.77 -12.60
C LYS A 35 7.27 -21.66 -13.64
N MET A 36 6.19 -21.20 -14.28
CA MET A 36 6.21 -20.10 -15.25
C MET A 36 5.91 -18.80 -14.52
N PHE A 37 6.60 -17.72 -14.92
CA PHE A 37 6.41 -16.42 -14.32
C PHE A 37 5.01 -15.82 -14.61
N SER A 38 4.35 -16.26 -15.70
CA SER A 38 2.98 -15.83 -16.04
C SER A 38 1.88 -16.47 -15.20
N TYR A 39 2.16 -17.54 -14.44
CA TYR A 39 1.16 -18.20 -13.60
C TYR A 39 0.40 -17.19 -12.70
N PRO A 40 -0.94 -17.27 -12.58
CA PRO A 40 -1.86 -18.29 -13.14
C PRO A 40 -2.44 -17.92 -14.51
N PHE A 41 -1.87 -16.92 -15.19
CA PHE A 41 -2.33 -16.48 -16.49
C PHE A 41 -1.51 -17.12 -17.60
N TRP A 42 -2.10 -17.33 -18.78
CA TRP A 42 -1.26 -17.56 -19.96
C TRP A 42 -0.47 -16.28 -20.31
N SER A 43 0.67 -16.43 -20.98
CA SER A 43 1.58 -15.30 -21.31
C SER A 43 0.91 -14.09 -21.98
N ARG A 44 -0.03 -14.29 -22.91
CA ARG A 44 -0.79 -13.19 -23.56
C ARG A 44 -1.73 -12.44 -22.61
N ALA A 45 -2.31 -13.11 -21.61
CA ALA A 45 -3.18 -12.48 -20.63
C ALA A 45 -2.34 -11.65 -19.67
N LEU A 46 -1.17 -12.14 -19.24
CA LEU A 46 -0.26 -11.35 -18.41
C LEU A 46 0.14 -10.03 -19.10
N PHE A 47 0.37 -10.03 -20.42
CA PHE A 47 0.61 -8.79 -21.19
C PHE A 47 -0.47 -7.72 -20.99
N VAL A 48 -1.74 -8.12 -20.84
CA VAL A 48 -2.89 -7.22 -20.63
C VAL A 48 -3.10 -6.91 -19.15
N VAL A 49 -2.92 -7.91 -18.27
CA VAL A 49 -3.13 -7.78 -16.82
C VAL A 49 -2.08 -6.87 -16.20
N SER A 50 -0.82 -6.95 -16.61
CA SER A 50 0.27 -6.18 -16.00
C SER A 50 0.08 -4.66 -16.10
N PRO A 51 -0.30 -4.06 -17.25
CA PRO A 51 -0.68 -2.65 -17.31
C PRO A 51 -1.87 -2.28 -16.42
N VAL A 52 -2.87 -3.18 -16.29
CA VAL A 52 -4.02 -2.95 -15.41
C VAL A 52 -3.56 -2.91 -13.95
N TYR A 53 -2.74 -3.87 -13.52
CA TYR A 53 -2.19 -3.87 -12.16
C TYR A 53 -1.27 -2.68 -11.91
N ALA A 54 -0.45 -2.27 -12.88
CA ALA A 54 0.34 -1.05 -12.79
C ALA A 54 -0.56 0.18 -12.55
N LEU A 55 -1.67 0.30 -13.29
CA LEU A 55 -2.64 1.37 -13.08
C LEU A 55 -3.25 1.31 -11.67
N LEU A 56 -3.66 0.13 -11.19
CA LEU A 56 -4.20 -0.02 -9.84
C LEU A 56 -3.20 0.43 -8.76
N HIS A 57 -1.92 0.08 -8.90
CA HIS A 57 -0.86 0.58 -8.01
C HIS A 57 -0.74 2.10 -8.05
N VAL A 58 -0.85 2.74 -9.21
CA VAL A 58 -0.85 4.21 -9.33
C VAL A 58 -2.05 4.82 -8.61
N LEU A 59 -3.24 4.23 -8.72
CA LEU A 59 -4.43 4.72 -7.99
C LEU A 59 -4.24 4.63 -6.47
N VAL A 60 -3.71 3.50 -5.98
CA VAL A 60 -3.36 3.32 -4.56
C VAL A 60 -2.28 4.32 -4.12
N LEU A 61 -1.25 4.54 -4.94
CA LEU A 61 -0.21 5.54 -4.71
C LEU A 61 -0.79 6.93 -4.51
N VAL A 62 -1.72 7.35 -5.38
CA VAL A 62 -2.42 8.64 -5.23
C VAL A 62 -3.21 8.68 -3.91
N GLY A 63 -3.87 7.59 -3.54
CA GLY A 63 -4.54 7.43 -2.24
C GLY A 63 -3.62 7.65 -1.04
N VAL A 64 -2.51 6.92 -1.01
CA VAL A 64 -1.50 7.01 0.04
C VAL A 64 -0.82 8.37 0.06
N LEU A 65 -0.60 9.01 -1.08
CA LEU A 65 -0.10 10.38 -1.14
C LEU A 65 -1.08 11.36 -0.47
N GLY A 66 -2.38 11.08 -0.55
CA GLY A 66 -3.41 11.80 0.20
C GLY A 66 -3.22 11.63 1.71
N PHE A 67 -2.94 10.42 2.19
CA PHE A 67 -2.63 10.16 3.59
C PHE A 67 -1.36 10.89 4.05
N VAL A 68 -0.26 10.78 3.29
CA VAL A 68 1.01 11.45 3.63
C VAL A 68 0.83 12.97 3.71
N ARG A 69 -0.02 13.55 2.87
CA ARG A 69 -0.29 15.00 2.84
C ARG A 69 -1.38 15.47 3.78
N CYS A 70 -2.21 14.59 4.34
CA CYS A 70 -3.26 15.01 5.29
C CYS A 70 -2.72 15.43 6.66
N GLY A 71 -1.44 15.14 6.93
CA GLY A 71 -0.76 15.56 8.16
C GLY A 71 -1.12 14.72 9.38
N ALA A 72 -1.84 13.60 9.23
CA ALA A 72 -2.17 12.68 10.32
C ALA A 72 -0.93 12.12 11.04
N ALA A 73 0.15 11.84 10.29
CA ALA A 73 1.42 11.36 10.84
C ALA A 73 2.28 12.47 11.50
N GLY A 74 1.85 13.74 11.45
CA GLY A 74 2.62 14.86 11.96
C GLY A 74 3.87 15.23 11.12
N PRO A 75 4.68 16.21 11.54
CA PRO A 75 5.80 16.75 10.76
C PRO A 75 7.15 16.04 11.00
N GLY A 76 7.18 15.01 11.85
CA GLY A 76 8.42 14.38 12.34
C GLY A 76 9.18 13.57 11.29
N ARG A 77 10.41 13.16 11.63
CA ARG A 77 11.29 12.38 10.73
C ARG A 77 10.64 11.06 10.29
N ASP A 78 10.05 10.33 11.22
CA ASP A 78 9.37 9.05 10.95
C ASP A 78 8.25 9.20 9.92
N ALA A 79 7.48 10.29 9.98
CA ALA A 79 6.43 10.58 9.01
C ALA A 79 6.99 10.85 7.60
N ARG A 80 8.09 11.61 7.51
CA ARG A 80 8.73 11.94 6.22
C ARG A 80 9.37 10.73 5.59
N VAL A 81 10.18 10.00 6.35
CA VAL A 81 10.87 8.79 5.87
C VAL A 81 9.84 7.71 5.55
N GLY A 82 8.89 7.45 6.45
CA GLY A 82 7.83 6.47 6.22
C GLY A 82 6.99 6.80 5.00
N GLY A 83 6.58 8.06 4.84
CA GLY A 83 5.87 8.53 3.66
C GLY A 83 6.66 8.34 2.36
N GLY A 84 7.95 8.68 2.38
CA GLY A 84 8.84 8.47 1.23
C GLY A 84 9.01 6.99 0.87
N LEU A 85 9.20 6.12 1.87
CA LEU A 85 9.36 4.68 1.66
C LEU A 85 8.10 4.03 1.08
N VAL A 86 6.90 4.35 1.59
CA VAL A 86 5.66 3.78 1.04
C VAL A 86 5.42 4.27 -0.39
N LEU A 87 5.57 5.57 -0.64
CA LEU A 87 5.35 6.12 -1.99
C LEU A 87 6.38 5.59 -2.99
N GLY A 88 7.65 5.47 -2.56
CA GLY A 88 8.70 4.83 -3.34
C GLY A 88 8.39 3.37 -3.62
N GLY A 89 7.98 2.60 -2.61
CA GLY A 89 7.58 1.19 -2.75
C GLY A 89 6.44 1.01 -3.76
N LEU A 90 5.38 1.82 -3.68
CA LEU A 90 4.28 1.78 -4.67
C LEU A 90 4.71 2.19 -6.08
N GLY A 91 5.65 3.12 -6.20
CA GLY A 91 6.29 3.46 -7.48
C GLY A 91 7.08 2.28 -8.05
N VAL A 92 7.84 1.59 -7.20
CA VAL A 92 8.60 0.38 -7.58
C VAL A 92 7.66 -0.77 -7.96
N PHE A 93 6.52 -0.96 -7.27
CA PHE A 93 5.49 -1.92 -7.68
C PHE A 93 4.98 -1.64 -9.08
N THR A 94 4.64 -0.38 -9.35
CA THR A 94 4.17 0.04 -10.68
C THR A 94 5.21 -0.30 -11.76
N ALA A 95 6.49 -0.06 -11.49
CA ALA A 95 7.57 -0.41 -12.41
C ALA A 95 7.75 -1.93 -12.56
N ALA A 96 7.65 -2.69 -11.47
CA ALA A 96 7.75 -4.15 -11.47
C ALA A 96 6.63 -4.81 -12.30
N GLU A 97 5.41 -4.29 -12.20
CA GLU A 97 4.29 -4.72 -13.05
C GLU A 97 4.61 -4.50 -14.53
N LEU A 98 5.14 -3.35 -14.93
CA LEU A 98 5.51 -3.14 -16.33
C LEU A 98 6.70 -4.01 -16.77
N ALA A 99 7.67 -4.20 -15.88
CA ALA A 99 8.83 -5.06 -16.11
C ALA A 99 8.48 -6.55 -16.20
N SER A 100 7.31 -6.96 -15.70
CA SER A 100 6.78 -8.32 -15.83
C SER A 100 6.47 -8.71 -17.28
N ILE A 101 6.19 -7.73 -18.14
CA ILE A 101 5.82 -7.93 -19.54
C ILE A 101 6.91 -8.64 -20.36
N PRO A 102 8.17 -8.18 -20.41
CA PRO A 102 9.21 -8.83 -21.19
C PRO A 102 9.52 -10.26 -20.72
N VAL A 103 9.37 -10.56 -19.42
CA VAL A 103 9.71 -11.87 -18.81
C VAL A 103 8.49 -12.78 -18.64
N ARG A 104 7.32 -12.42 -19.18
CA ARG A 104 6.06 -13.15 -19.01
C ARG A 104 6.12 -14.63 -19.42
N GLY A 105 6.99 -14.98 -20.37
CA GLY A 105 7.18 -16.34 -20.85
C GLY A 105 8.34 -17.09 -20.19
N ASP A 106 9.03 -16.46 -19.24
CA ASP A 106 10.20 -17.04 -18.58
C ASP A 106 9.77 -18.00 -17.47
N ARG A 107 10.67 -18.90 -17.10
CA ARG A 107 10.54 -19.69 -15.87
C ARG A 107 10.89 -18.82 -14.67
N VAL A 108 10.29 -19.10 -13.51
CA VAL A 108 10.59 -18.36 -12.26
C VAL A 108 12.06 -18.44 -11.82
N ALA A 109 12.81 -19.42 -12.33
CA ALA A 109 14.24 -19.60 -12.05
C ALA A 109 15.15 -18.87 -13.05
N ASP A 110 14.60 -18.28 -14.11
CA ASP A 110 15.38 -17.53 -15.09
C ASP A 110 15.76 -16.16 -14.53
N THR A 111 16.95 -15.66 -14.90
CA THR A 111 17.52 -14.42 -14.34
C THR A 111 16.58 -13.23 -14.44
N GLY A 112 15.88 -13.06 -15.58
CA GLY A 112 14.93 -11.97 -15.79
C GLY A 112 13.76 -12.02 -14.79
N ALA A 113 13.13 -13.18 -14.67
CA ALA A 113 12.04 -13.42 -13.71
C ALA A 113 12.50 -13.23 -12.25
N ILE A 114 13.72 -13.65 -11.90
CA ILE A 114 14.30 -13.43 -10.57
C ILE A 114 14.46 -11.94 -10.27
N LEU A 115 15.00 -11.15 -11.21
CA LEU A 115 15.20 -9.71 -11.01
C LEU A 115 13.86 -8.98 -10.84
N VAL A 116 12.84 -9.33 -11.63
CA VAL A 116 11.49 -8.75 -11.49
C VAL A 116 10.88 -9.14 -10.15
N SER A 117 10.97 -10.42 -9.76
CA SER A 117 10.47 -10.91 -8.46
C SER A 117 11.17 -10.24 -7.28
N ALA A 118 12.50 -10.04 -7.35
CA ALA A 118 13.26 -9.30 -6.35
C ALA A 118 12.82 -7.83 -6.27
N THR A 119 12.42 -7.23 -7.40
CA THR A 119 11.88 -5.86 -7.44
C THR A 119 10.52 -5.76 -6.73
N PHE A 120 9.62 -6.74 -6.94
CA PHE A 120 8.37 -6.86 -6.17
C PHE A 120 8.64 -7.03 -4.66
N ALA A 121 9.60 -7.89 -4.29
CA ALA A 121 9.97 -8.09 -2.89
C ALA A 121 10.55 -6.82 -2.25
N LEU A 122 11.42 -6.10 -2.95
CA LEU A 122 11.96 -4.81 -2.50
C LEU A 122 10.83 -3.79 -2.30
N ALA A 123 9.90 -3.67 -3.26
CA ALA A 123 8.75 -2.80 -3.14
C ALA A 123 7.90 -3.12 -1.90
N MET A 124 7.64 -4.41 -1.63
CA MET A 124 6.93 -4.87 -0.43
C MET A 124 7.66 -4.46 0.86
N LEU A 125 8.98 -4.64 0.92
CA LEU A 125 9.78 -4.32 2.10
C LEU A 125 9.84 -2.81 2.37
N LEU A 126 9.97 -2.00 1.32
CA LEU A 126 9.88 -0.54 1.41
C LEU A 126 8.50 -0.11 1.92
N GLY A 127 7.43 -0.68 1.36
CA GLY A 127 6.05 -0.45 1.79
C GLY A 127 5.85 -0.80 3.27
N LEU A 128 6.19 -2.04 3.66
CA LEU A 128 6.07 -2.52 5.04
C LEU A 128 6.79 -1.60 6.04
N THR A 129 8.06 -1.31 5.77
CA THR A 129 8.87 -0.42 6.64
C THR A 129 8.24 0.96 6.73
N GLY A 130 7.80 1.50 5.60
CA GLY A 130 7.13 2.79 5.54
C GLY A 130 5.82 2.84 6.33
N TYR A 131 4.96 1.82 6.20
CA TYR A 131 3.70 1.74 6.94
C TYR A 131 3.92 1.59 8.44
N LEU A 132 4.94 0.84 8.88
CA LEU A 132 5.31 0.73 10.30
C LEU A 132 5.73 2.10 10.87
N LEU A 133 6.61 2.83 10.16
CA LEU A 133 7.01 4.17 10.56
C LEU A 133 5.82 5.15 10.60
N LEU A 134 4.94 5.08 9.60
CA LEU A 134 3.72 5.90 9.55
C LEU A 134 2.74 5.53 10.66
N ALA A 135 2.62 4.26 11.05
CA ALA A 135 1.80 3.83 12.17
C ALA A 135 2.31 4.42 13.49
N VAL A 136 3.62 4.32 13.74
CA VAL A 136 4.27 4.91 14.92
C VAL A 136 4.11 6.44 14.93
N ALA A 137 4.38 7.09 13.80
CA ALA A 137 4.27 8.55 13.66
C ALA A 137 2.84 9.04 13.88
N THR A 138 1.85 8.37 13.28
CA THR A 138 0.42 8.69 13.47
C THR A 138 0.00 8.47 14.93
N ALA A 139 0.48 7.40 15.56
CA ALA A 139 0.19 7.12 16.95
C ALA A 139 0.80 8.14 17.92
N ARG A 140 2.03 8.62 17.64
CA ARG A 140 2.72 9.66 18.42
C ARG A 140 2.15 11.05 18.21
N ALA A 141 1.75 11.37 16.98
CA ALA A 141 1.18 12.67 16.64
C ALA A 141 -0.16 12.91 17.34
N GLY A 142 -0.91 11.85 17.66
CA GLY A 142 -2.19 11.94 18.37
C GLY A 142 -3.28 12.70 17.62
N ARG A 143 -3.07 12.95 16.33
CA ARG A 143 -3.93 13.77 15.47
C ARG A 143 -5.19 13.01 15.06
N TRP A 144 -5.04 11.75 14.65
CA TRP A 144 -6.17 10.84 14.48
C TRP A 144 -6.53 10.15 15.78
N THR A 145 -7.83 10.13 16.10
CA THR A 145 -8.40 9.42 17.24
C THR A 145 -9.28 8.26 16.75
N GLY A 146 -9.63 7.32 17.62
CA GLY A 146 -10.47 6.18 17.24
C GLY A 146 -9.81 5.20 16.26
N TRP A 147 -10.61 4.68 15.32
CA TRP A 147 -10.17 3.63 14.38
C TRP A 147 -9.19 4.12 13.28
N PRO A 148 -9.27 5.35 12.71
CA PRO A 148 -8.33 5.82 11.68
C PRO A 148 -6.87 5.74 12.13
N ARG A 149 -6.60 5.97 13.42
CA ARG A 149 -5.26 5.87 14.03
C ARG A 149 -4.57 4.53 13.76
N ARG A 150 -5.32 3.44 13.58
CA ARG A 150 -4.78 2.08 13.35
C ARG A 150 -4.62 1.75 11.87
N ALA A 151 -5.13 2.57 10.96
CA ALA A 151 -5.16 2.24 9.54
C ALA A 151 -3.78 1.99 8.90
N PRO A 152 -2.71 2.76 9.22
CA PRO A 152 -1.37 2.44 8.70
C PRO A 152 -0.83 1.10 9.22
N LEU A 153 -1.17 0.71 10.46
CA LEU A 153 -0.79 -0.58 11.01
C LEU A 153 -1.49 -1.74 10.27
N VAL A 154 -2.77 -1.57 9.92
CA VAL A 154 -3.49 -2.58 9.13
C VAL A 154 -2.85 -2.76 7.75
N ALA A 155 -2.42 -1.67 7.09
CA ALA A 155 -1.65 -1.74 5.85
C ALA A 155 -0.29 -2.43 6.01
N ALA A 156 0.40 -2.23 7.14
CA ALA A 156 1.63 -2.95 7.46
C ALA A 156 1.37 -4.46 7.65
N VAL A 157 0.32 -4.85 8.38
CA VAL A 157 -0.06 -6.26 8.56
C VAL A 157 -0.39 -6.91 7.22
N GLY A 158 -1.16 -6.22 6.36
CA GLY A 158 -1.44 -6.70 5.01
C GLY A 158 -0.16 -6.94 4.20
N SER A 159 0.84 -6.07 4.35
CA SER A 159 2.15 -6.26 3.73
C SER A 159 2.89 -7.51 4.23
N VAL A 160 2.81 -7.82 5.53
CA VAL A 160 3.39 -9.06 6.08
C VAL A 160 2.70 -10.29 5.50
N VAL A 161 1.37 -10.27 5.35
CA VAL A 161 0.62 -11.39 4.78
C VAL A 161 1.06 -11.71 3.36
N VAL A 162 1.25 -10.69 2.50
CA VAL A 162 1.80 -10.88 1.15
C VAL A 162 3.18 -11.53 1.19
N LEU A 163 4.09 -11.03 2.03
CA LEU A 163 5.46 -11.58 2.14
C LEU A 163 5.48 -13.03 2.63
N VAL A 164 4.57 -13.39 3.54
CA VAL A 164 4.44 -14.78 4.02
C VAL A 164 3.87 -15.70 2.94
N MET A 165 2.94 -15.20 2.13
CA MET A 165 2.29 -15.98 1.06
C MET A 165 3.09 -16.00 -0.24
N SER A 166 4.00 -15.07 -0.48
CA SER A 166 4.74 -14.94 -1.75
C SER A 166 5.57 -16.16 -2.18
N PRO A 167 6.07 -17.04 -1.29
CA PRO A 167 6.71 -18.28 -1.73
C PRO A 167 5.76 -19.27 -2.43
N SER A 168 4.44 -19.09 -2.31
CA SER A 168 3.42 -19.91 -2.97
C SER A 168 2.68 -19.10 -4.03
N SER A 169 2.88 -19.44 -5.30
CA SER A 169 2.19 -18.80 -6.42
C SER A 169 0.66 -18.96 -6.34
N GLU A 170 0.18 -20.04 -5.71
CA GLU A 170 -1.26 -20.33 -5.53
C GLU A 170 -1.91 -19.49 -4.43
N LEU A 171 -1.14 -19.09 -3.41
CA LEU A 171 -1.62 -18.29 -2.27
C LEU A 171 -1.33 -16.80 -2.42
N LEU A 172 -0.43 -16.41 -3.33
CA LEU A 172 -0.07 -15.02 -3.56
C LEU A 172 -1.30 -14.12 -3.83
N PRO A 173 -2.29 -14.50 -4.66
CA PRO A 173 -3.48 -13.67 -4.86
C PRO A 173 -4.26 -13.41 -3.56
N SER A 174 -4.39 -14.42 -2.69
CA SER A 174 -4.99 -14.24 -1.35
C SER A 174 -4.22 -13.21 -0.51
N GLY A 175 -2.89 -13.26 -0.55
CA GLY A 175 -2.05 -12.28 0.14
C GLY A 175 -2.28 -10.87 -0.39
N VAL A 176 -2.32 -10.71 -1.71
CA VAL A 176 -2.59 -9.43 -2.38
C VAL A 176 -3.97 -8.88 -2.00
N ALA A 177 -5.00 -9.73 -1.89
CA ALA A 177 -6.32 -9.32 -1.45
C ALA A 177 -6.29 -8.73 -0.03
N VAL A 178 -5.61 -9.38 0.92
CA VAL A 178 -5.48 -8.90 2.31
C VAL A 178 -4.69 -7.59 2.37
N TRP A 179 -3.60 -7.48 1.60
CA TRP A 179 -2.86 -6.24 1.49
C TRP A 179 -3.71 -5.10 0.94
N ALA A 180 -4.48 -5.35 -0.12
CA ALA A 180 -5.35 -4.38 -0.74
C ALA A 180 -6.48 -3.92 0.19
N VAL A 181 -7.02 -4.82 1.04
CA VAL A 181 -7.94 -4.43 2.13
C VAL A 181 -7.26 -3.47 3.11
N GLY A 182 -5.99 -3.70 3.46
CA GLY A 182 -5.23 -2.76 4.28
C GLY A 182 -5.09 -1.38 3.64
N GLN A 183 -4.85 -1.32 2.33
CA GLN A 183 -4.80 -0.06 1.58
C GLN A 183 -6.16 0.63 1.50
N LEU A 184 -7.23 -0.14 1.31
CA LEU A 184 -8.60 0.35 1.28
C LEU A 184 -8.97 1.00 2.62
N ILE A 185 -8.64 0.35 3.74
CA ILE A 185 -8.86 0.89 5.09
C ILE A 185 -8.08 2.19 5.31
N LEU A 186 -6.82 2.26 4.88
CA LEU A 186 -6.02 3.49 4.96
C LEU A 186 -6.61 4.65 4.13
N CYS A 187 -7.04 4.37 2.91
CA CYS A 187 -7.67 5.37 2.06
C CYS A 187 -9.04 5.80 2.61
N ALA A 188 -9.83 4.86 3.14
CA ALA A 188 -11.10 5.16 3.81
C ALA A 188 -10.90 6.04 5.05
N ALA A 189 -9.91 5.74 5.90
CA ALA A 189 -9.54 6.56 7.06
C ALA A 189 -9.21 8.00 6.64
N THR A 190 -8.39 8.13 5.58
CA THR A 190 -8.01 9.43 5.00
C THR A 190 -9.20 10.19 4.41
N TYR A 191 -10.17 9.47 3.86
CA TYR A 191 -11.40 10.07 3.34
C TYR A 191 -12.29 10.60 4.47
N THR A 192 -12.48 9.82 5.54
CA THR A 192 -13.37 10.19 6.65
C THR A 192 -12.80 11.28 7.53
N ASP A 193 -11.48 11.32 7.73
CA ASP A 193 -10.80 12.31 8.58
C ASP A 193 -9.56 12.93 7.89
N PRO A 194 -9.77 13.82 6.90
CA PRO A 194 -8.70 14.34 6.03
C PRO A 194 -7.86 15.47 6.66
N ALA A 195 -8.25 15.99 7.82
CA ALA A 195 -7.63 17.14 8.45
C ALA A 195 -7.88 17.09 9.96
N PRO A 196 -7.08 16.30 10.71
CA PRO A 196 -7.22 16.25 12.14
C PRO A 196 -6.99 17.64 12.73
N ALA A 197 -7.78 17.99 13.76
CA ALA A 197 -7.64 19.24 14.47
C ALA A 197 -6.17 19.43 14.86
N GLY A 198 -5.57 20.57 14.48
CA GLY A 198 -4.28 20.96 15.03
C GLY A 198 -4.38 20.89 16.56
N PRO A 199 -3.28 20.58 17.26
CA PRO A 199 -3.31 20.61 18.73
C PRO A 199 -3.95 21.93 19.12
N ALA A 200 -5.06 21.88 19.86
CA ALA A 200 -5.74 23.07 20.33
C ALA A 200 -4.64 23.93 20.94
N THR A 201 -4.30 25.05 20.29
CA THR A 201 -3.28 25.95 20.80
C THR A 201 -3.81 26.31 22.15
N ALA A 202 -3.23 25.73 23.21
CA ALA A 202 -3.60 26.07 24.56
C ALA A 202 -3.44 27.58 24.57
N LYS A 203 -4.55 28.33 24.66
CA LYS A 203 -4.51 29.77 24.82
C LYS A 203 -3.60 29.93 26.02
N ARG A 204 -2.37 30.38 25.78
CA ARG A 204 -1.40 30.64 26.82
C ARG A 204 -2.07 31.75 27.61
N GLY A 205 -2.71 31.38 28.71
CA GLY A 205 -3.55 32.28 29.48
C GLY A 205 -2.73 33.52 29.74
N ALA A 206 -3.23 34.66 29.29
CA ALA A 206 -2.65 35.97 29.52
C ALA A 206 -2.87 36.41 30.98
N GLU A 207 -2.67 35.50 31.93
CA GLU A 207 -2.73 35.76 33.36
C GLU A 207 -1.34 35.48 33.94
N ARG A 208 -0.37 36.27 33.49
CA ARG A 208 0.74 36.63 34.38
C ARG A 208 0.29 37.91 35.06
N GLU A 209 -0.59 37.75 36.05
CA GLU A 209 -0.98 38.81 36.97
C GLU A 209 0.31 39.28 37.66
N VAL A 210 0.82 40.44 37.24
CA VAL A 210 1.97 41.09 37.85
C VAL A 210 1.50 41.64 39.19
N ARG A 211 1.75 40.91 40.28
CA ARG A 211 1.66 41.49 41.62
C ARG A 211 2.88 42.39 41.83
N LEU A 212 2.65 43.69 41.78
CA LEU A 212 3.60 44.68 42.31
C LEU A 212 3.47 44.74 43.85
N PRO A 213 4.59 44.89 44.58
CA PRO A 213 4.60 45.10 46.02
C PRO A 213 4.08 46.49 46.42
#